data_AF-A0AAN8IMP9-F1
#
_entry.id   AF-A0AAN8IMP9-F1
#
_cell.length_a   1.000
_cell.length_b   1.000
_cell.length_c   1.000
_cell.angle_alpha   90.00
_cell.angle_beta   90.00
_cell.angle_gamma   90.00
#
_symmetry.space_group_name_H-M   'P 1'
#
loop_
_entity.id
_entity.type
_entity.pdbx_description
1 polymer ?
#
loop_
_entity_poly.entity_id
_entity_poly.type
_entity_poly.pdbx_seq_one_letter_code
_entity_poly.pdbx_strand_id
1 'polypeptide(L)'
;MYNSQSAYESLADVCVNSAMASIRTMTVDQLNDLLYNESRFDALIDNLPQIRSLPTEREAGLAQNKSLAEWNLAQEPKLNQLRTQVKALHGQASALRSEMESLKAKLDEVSSSKSLDTTSNLLQVAAQEADDDAESTTKAFLAGAIPAEQFLKDLLEKKTLAHLRKVKSDRLITILRDQQYVNSA
;
A
#
# COMPACT_ATOMS: atom_id res chain seq x y z
N MET A 1 -21.19 -25.35 -17.37
CA MET A 1 -21.21 -26.69 -18.02
C MET A 1 -22.61 -27.15 -18.46
N TYR A 2 -23.72 -26.53 -18.02
CA TYR A 2 -25.09 -26.95 -18.42
C TYR A 2 -25.54 -26.54 -19.84
N ASN A 3 -24.84 -25.63 -20.52
CA ASN A 3 -25.30 -25.06 -21.79
C ASN A 3 -24.97 -25.92 -23.03
N SER A 4 -24.00 -26.84 -22.92
CA SER A 4 -23.55 -27.63 -24.07
C SER A 4 -24.53 -28.75 -24.42
N GLN A 5 -25.11 -29.41 -23.42
CA GLN A 5 -26.06 -30.52 -23.62
C GLN A 5 -27.30 -30.08 -24.40
N SER A 6 -27.88 -28.94 -24.02
CA SER A 6 -29.06 -28.34 -24.67
C SER A 6 -28.77 -27.84 -26.09
N ALA A 7 -27.54 -27.40 -26.37
CA ALA A 7 -27.14 -27.01 -27.72
C ALA A 7 -27.01 -28.21 -28.67
N TYR A 8 -26.51 -29.35 -28.18
CA TYR A 8 -26.43 -30.58 -28.99
C TYR A 8 -27.81 -31.20 -29.26
N GLU A 9 -28.71 -31.19 -28.27
CA GLU A 9 -30.11 -31.62 -28.46
C GLU A 9 -30.83 -30.75 -29.50
N SER A 10 -30.65 -29.43 -29.43
CA SER A 10 -31.20 -28.50 -30.42
C SER A 10 -30.61 -28.71 -31.82
N LEU A 11 -29.32 -29.05 -31.95
CA LEU A 11 -28.70 -29.33 -33.24
C LEU A 11 -29.21 -30.64 -33.83
N ALA A 12 -29.41 -31.67 -33.01
CA ALA A 12 -29.99 -32.94 -33.43
C ALA A 12 -31.40 -32.75 -34.01
N ASP A 13 -32.24 -31.95 -33.35
CA ASP A 13 -33.59 -31.62 -33.84
C ASP A 13 -33.55 -30.89 -35.19
N VAL A 14 -32.60 -29.97 -35.38
CA VAL A 14 -32.40 -29.24 -36.65
C VAL A 14 -31.93 -30.19 -37.76
N CYS A 15 -31.02 -31.12 -37.46
CA CYS A 15 -30.56 -32.15 -38.41
C CYS A 15 -31.70 -33.09 -38.81
N VAL A 16 -32.50 -33.57 -37.85
CA VAL A 16 -33.66 -34.44 -38.10
C VAL A 16 -34.69 -33.73 -38.97
N ASN A 17 -35.00 -32.47 -38.69
CA ASN A 17 -35.94 -31.68 -39.51
C ASN A 17 -35.42 -31.48 -40.95
N SER A 18 -34.11 -31.25 -41.12
CA SER A 18 -33.48 -31.09 -42.44
C SER A 18 -33.44 -32.39 -43.24
N ALA A 19 -33.17 -33.51 -42.57
CA ALA A 19 -33.24 -34.85 -43.16
C ALA A 19 -34.67 -35.17 -43.59
N MET A 20 -35.66 -34.94 -42.72
CA MET A 20 -37.07 -35.18 -43.02
C MET A 20 -37.60 -34.31 -44.17
N ALA A 21 -37.15 -33.06 -44.28
CA ALA A 21 -37.48 -32.21 -45.42
C ALA A 21 -36.95 -32.78 -46.74
N SER A 22 -35.74 -33.34 -46.74
CA SER A 22 -35.14 -33.99 -47.91
C SER A 22 -35.88 -35.28 -48.28
N ILE A 23 -36.16 -36.13 -47.28
CA ILE A 23 -36.88 -37.40 -47.44
C ILE A 23 -38.28 -37.20 -48.03
N ARG A 24 -39.00 -36.13 -47.61
CA ARG A 24 -40.36 -35.82 -48.12
C ARG A 24 -40.42 -35.54 -49.63
N THR A 25 -39.30 -35.22 -50.26
CA THR A 25 -39.23 -34.92 -51.70
C THR A 25 -38.77 -36.10 -52.56
N MET A 26 -38.45 -37.25 -51.94
CA MET A 26 -37.97 -38.45 -52.61
C MET A 26 -39.13 -39.30 -53.17
N THR A 27 -38.86 -40.06 -54.24
CA THR A 27 -39.83 -41.02 -54.82
C THR A 27 -39.92 -42.32 -54.01
N VAL A 28 -40.97 -43.12 -54.23
CA VAL A 28 -41.17 -44.39 -53.53
C VAL A 28 -40.00 -45.37 -53.72
N ASP A 29 -39.44 -45.44 -54.93
CA ASP A 29 -38.26 -46.27 -55.21
C ASP A 29 -37.01 -45.77 -54.44
N GLN A 30 -36.84 -44.44 -54.36
CA GLN A 30 -35.77 -43.83 -53.60
C GLN A 30 -35.94 -44.02 -52.09
N LEU A 31 -37.18 -44.03 -51.57
CA LEU A 31 -37.46 -44.29 -50.16
C LEU A 31 -37.23 -45.76 -49.80
N ASN A 32 -37.62 -46.69 -50.69
CA ASN A 32 -37.34 -48.11 -50.51
C ASN A 32 -35.84 -48.38 -50.49
N ASP A 33 -35.09 -47.83 -51.44
CA ASP A 33 -33.64 -47.99 -51.45
C ASP A 33 -32.99 -47.29 -50.24
N LEU A 34 -33.52 -46.17 -49.74
CA LEU A 34 -33.04 -45.56 -48.48
C LEU A 34 -33.34 -46.43 -47.24
N LEU A 35 -34.47 -47.15 -47.22
CA LEU A 35 -34.88 -48.01 -46.11
C LEU A 35 -34.06 -49.30 -46.03
N TYR A 36 -33.62 -49.83 -47.17
CA TYR A 36 -32.91 -51.11 -47.25
C TYR A 36 -31.40 -50.97 -47.49
N ASN A 37 -30.89 -49.76 -47.74
CA ASN A 37 -29.47 -49.48 -47.97
C ASN A 37 -28.91 -48.51 -46.91
N GLU A 38 -28.31 -49.08 -45.86
CA GLU A 38 -27.72 -48.33 -44.74
C GLU A 38 -26.65 -47.32 -45.22
N SER A 39 -25.82 -47.68 -46.19
CA SER A 39 -24.80 -46.77 -46.73
C SER A 39 -25.39 -45.53 -47.42
N ARG A 40 -26.58 -45.66 -48.01
CA ARG A 40 -27.28 -44.53 -48.61
C ARG A 40 -27.92 -43.64 -47.55
N PHE A 41 -28.36 -44.23 -46.44
CA PHE A 41 -28.86 -43.50 -45.28
C PHE A 41 -27.74 -42.72 -44.59
N ASP A 42 -26.58 -43.33 -44.37
CA ASP A 42 -25.39 -42.65 -43.83
C ASP A 42 -24.94 -41.51 -44.75
N ALA A 43 -24.93 -41.74 -46.06
CA ALA A 43 -24.60 -40.70 -47.04
C ALA A 43 -25.60 -39.52 -46.99
N LEU A 44 -26.88 -39.76 -46.70
CA LEU A 44 -27.84 -38.67 -46.52
C LEU A 44 -27.50 -37.83 -45.29
N ILE A 45 -27.14 -38.48 -44.17
CA ILE A 45 -26.75 -37.83 -42.92
C ILE A 45 -25.45 -37.03 -43.13
N ASP A 46 -24.41 -37.64 -43.71
CA ASP A 46 -23.13 -36.97 -43.98
C ASP A 46 -23.25 -35.78 -44.93
N ASN A 47 -24.27 -35.78 -45.80
CA ASN A 47 -24.54 -34.68 -46.71
C ASN A 47 -25.38 -33.55 -46.11
N LEU A 48 -25.90 -33.70 -44.89
CA LEU A 48 -26.61 -32.62 -44.21
C LEU A 48 -25.66 -31.42 -44.02
N PRO A 49 -26.10 -30.20 -44.38
CA PRO A 49 -25.25 -29.02 -44.30
C PRO A 49 -24.75 -28.74 -42.88
N GLN A 50 -25.56 -29.08 -41.87
CA GLN A 50 -25.21 -28.95 -40.46
C GLN A 50 -24.08 -29.91 -40.06
N ILE A 51 -24.06 -31.13 -40.59
CA ILE A 51 -23.01 -32.11 -40.27
C ILE A 51 -21.72 -31.77 -41.02
N ARG A 52 -21.84 -31.26 -42.25
CA ARG A 52 -20.68 -30.82 -43.05
C ARG A 52 -20.01 -29.56 -42.51
N SER A 53 -20.72 -28.68 -41.80
CA SER A 53 -20.13 -27.47 -41.23
C SER A 53 -19.37 -27.71 -39.92
N LEU A 54 -19.72 -28.76 -39.17
CA LEU A 54 -19.12 -29.07 -37.86
C LEU A 54 -17.59 -29.21 -37.87
N PRO A 55 -16.94 -29.91 -38.83
CA PRO A 55 -15.48 -29.98 -38.86
C PRO A 55 -14.82 -28.61 -39.02
N THR A 56 -15.37 -27.76 -39.88
CA THR A 56 -14.87 -26.40 -40.11
C THR A 56 -15.07 -25.50 -38.90
N GLU A 57 -16.24 -25.56 -38.26
CA GLU A 57 -16.52 -24.83 -37.02
C GLU A 57 -15.57 -25.28 -35.88
N ARG A 58 -15.32 -26.59 -35.78
CA ARG A 58 -14.36 -27.15 -34.83
C ARG A 58 -12.95 -26.63 -35.09
N GLU A 59 -12.49 -26.67 -36.34
CA GLU A 59 -11.15 -26.16 -36.70
C GLU A 59 -11.03 -24.66 -36.45
N ALA A 60 -12.05 -23.87 -36.76
CA ALA A 60 -12.10 -22.44 -36.47
C ALA A 60 -12.01 -22.18 -34.95
N GLY A 61 -12.77 -22.94 -34.15
CA GLY A 61 -12.73 -22.85 -32.68
C GLY A 61 -11.37 -23.26 -32.10
N LEU A 62 -10.75 -24.32 -32.63
CA LEU A 62 -9.41 -24.74 -32.23
C LEU A 62 -8.35 -23.69 -32.59
N ALA A 63 -8.40 -23.12 -33.80
CA ALA A 63 -7.49 -22.07 -34.23
C ALA A 63 -7.63 -20.80 -33.38
N GLN A 64 -8.87 -20.41 -33.06
CA GLN A 64 -9.15 -19.27 -32.18
C GLN A 64 -8.62 -19.52 -30.77
N ASN A 65 -8.92 -20.69 -30.18
CA ASN A 65 -8.46 -21.04 -28.84
C ASN A 65 -6.93 -21.07 -28.77
N LYS A 66 -6.29 -21.68 -29.76
CA LYS A 66 -4.82 -21.71 -29.88
C LYS A 66 -4.22 -20.31 -29.96
N SER A 67 -4.77 -19.45 -30.83
CA SER A 67 -4.29 -18.07 -30.98
C SER A 67 -4.43 -17.27 -29.68
N LEU A 68 -5.56 -17.44 -28.97
CA LEU A 68 -5.77 -16.81 -27.66
C LEU A 68 -4.82 -17.34 -26.59
N ALA A 69 -4.56 -18.65 -26.57
CA ALA A 69 -3.61 -19.26 -25.64
C ALA A 69 -2.18 -18.75 -25.89
N GLU A 70 -1.76 -18.71 -27.16
CA GLU A 70 -0.45 -18.17 -27.55
C GLU A 70 -0.31 -16.69 -27.19
N TRP A 71 -1.34 -15.88 -27.44
CA TRP A 71 -1.34 -14.47 -27.05
C TRP A 71 -1.25 -14.30 -25.52
N ASN A 72 -2.03 -15.07 -24.75
CA ASN A 72 -1.99 -15.05 -23.28
C ASN A 72 -0.60 -15.41 -22.75
N LEU A 73 0.01 -16.48 -23.28
CA LEU A 73 1.36 -16.90 -22.92
C LEU A 73 2.40 -15.82 -23.28
N ALA A 74 2.23 -15.14 -24.41
CA ALA A 74 3.12 -14.04 -24.80
C ALA A 74 3.01 -12.81 -23.87
N GLN A 75 1.86 -12.60 -23.21
CA GLN A 75 1.70 -11.51 -22.24
C GLN A 75 2.30 -11.83 -20.85
N GLU A 76 2.39 -13.10 -20.48
CA GLU A 76 2.91 -13.55 -19.19
C GLU A 76 4.28 -12.94 -18.81
N PRO A 77 5.33 -12.95 -19.66
CA PRO A 77 6.64 -12.42 -19.27
C PRO A 77 6.58 -10.91 -18.96
N LYS A 78 5.82 -10.14 -19.75
CA LYS A 78 5.64 -8.70 -19.53
C LYS A 78 4.93 -8.43 -18.21
N LEU A 79 3.87 -9.18 -17.91
CA LEU A 79 3.13 -9.06 -16.66
C LEU A 79 4.00 -9.45 -15.45
N ASN A 80 4.79 -10.52 -15.56
CA ASN A 80 5.70 -10.95 -14.50
C ASN A 80 6.82 -9.94 -14.26
N GLN A 81 7.39 -9.35 -15.31
CA GLN A 81 8.37 -8.28 -15.18
C GLN A 81 7.77 -7.06 -14.48
N LEU A 82 6.60 -6.60 -14.91
CA LEU A 82 5.94 -5.43 -14.33
C LEU A 82 5.57 -5.68 -12.86
N ARG A 83 5.06 -6.87 -12.54
CA ARG A 83 4.77 -7.29 -11.16
C ARG A 83 6.02 -7.27 -10.29
N THR A 84 7.15 -7.74 -10.81
CA THR A 84 8.43 -7.76 -10.10
C THR A 84 8.94 -6.34 -9.86
N GLN A 85 8.85 -5.47 -10.87
CA GLN A 85 9.23 -4.06 -10.77
C GLN A 85 8.38 -3.32 -9.72
N VAL A 86 7.05 -3.51 -9.74
CA VAL A 86 6.14 -2.91 -8.76
C VAL A 86 6.47 -3.37 -7.35
N LYS A 87 6.72 -4.67 -7.14
CA LYS A 87 7.15 -5.20 -5.84
C LYS A 87 8.46 -4.58 -5.37
N ALA A 88 9.45 -4.44 -6.26
CA ALA A 88 10.74 -3.85 -5.93
C ALA A 88 10.61 -2.36 -5.56
N LEU A 89 9.89 -1.57 -6.36
CA LEU A 89 9.63 -0.16 -6.09
C LEU A 89 8.86 0.04 -4.79
N HIS A 90 7.85 -0.79 -4.54
CA HIS A 90 7.10 -0.74 -3.29
C HIS A 90 7.99 -1.07 -2.08
N GLY A 91 8.87 -2.08 -2.20
CA GLY A 91 9.85 -2.42 -1.17
C GLY A 91 10.80 -1.26 -0.87
N GLN A 92 11.33 -0.61 -1.92
CA GLN A 92 12.18 0.58 -1.78
C GLN A 92 11.45 1.75 -1.12
N ALA A 93 10.22 2.04 -1.55
CA ALA A 93 9.41 3.10 -0.96
C ALA A 93 9.08 2.84 0.51
N SER A 94 8.79 1.59 0.88
CA SER A 94 8.55 1.19 2.27
C SER A 94 9.80 1.34 3.14
N ALA A 95 10.97 0.93 2.63
CA ALA A 95 12.24 1.11 3.32
C ALA A 95 12.57 2.60 3.54
N LEU A 96 12.43 3.41 2.49
CA LEU A 96 12.67 4.85 2.57
C LEU A 96 11.69 5.54 3.53
N ARG A 97 10.43 5.10 3.55
CA ARG A 97 9.43 5.60 4.50
C ARG A 97 9.83 5.26 5.94
N SER A 98 10.26 4.04 6.21
CA SER A 98 10.72 3.64 7.55
C SER A 98 11.95 4.47 7.99
N GLU A 99 12.89 4.70 7.08
CA GLU A 99 14.04 5.57 7.34
C GLU A 99 13.60 7.02 7.63
N MET A 100 12.68 7.56 6.84
CA MET A 100 12.13 8.90 7.03
C MET A 100 11.38 9.03 8.36
N GLU A 101 10.57 8.04 8.74
CA GLU A 101 9.88 8.00 10.03
C GLU A 101 10.89 7.93 11.20
N SER A 102 11.98 7.15 11.07
CA SER A 102 13.06 7.12 12.07
C SER A 102 13.79 8.46 12.18
N LEU A 103 14.14 9.09 11.05
CA LEU A 103 14.78 10.40 11.03
C LEU A 103 13.88 11.47 11.64
N LYS A 104 12.58 11.42 11.32
CA LYS A 104 11.59 12.33 11.89
C LYS A 104 11.48 12.14 13.40
N ALA A 105 11.40 10.90 13.89
CA ALA A 105 11.36 10.65 15.34
C ALA A 105 12.59 11.22 16.06
N LYS A 106 13.79 11.05 15.48
CA LYS A 106 15.03 11.65 16.02
C LYS A 106 14.97 13.18 15.98
N LEU A 107 14.44 13.76 14.90
CA LEU A 107 14.28 15.20 14.78
C LEU A 107 13.30 15.75 15.83
N ASP A 108 12.18 15.07 16.04
CA ASP A 108 11.17 15.44 17.04
C ASP A 108 11.72 15.32 18.47
N GLU A 109 12.54 14.32 18.76
CA GLU A 109 13.26 14.18 20.04
C GLU A 109 14.26 15.33 20.27
N VAL A 110 15.07 15.66 19.26
CA VAL A 110 16.01 16.78 19.34
C VAL A 110 15.27 18.12 19.44
N SER A 111 14.18 18.28 18.69
CA SER A 111 13.37 19.49 18.69
C SER A 111 12.65 19.70 20.01
N SER A 112 12.16 18.63 20.64
CA SER A 112 11.50 18.72 21.94
C SER A 112 12.51 18.99 23.07
N SER A 113 13.62 18.25 23.12
CA SER A 113 14.67 18.44 24.12
C SER A 113 15.37 19.81 24.02
N LYS A 114 15.51 20.35 22.81
CA LYS A 114 16.08 21.68 22.55
C LYS A 114 15.03 22.75 22.28
N SER A 115 13.77 22.48 22.59
CA SER A 115 12.74 23.51 22.45
C SER A 115 13.09 24.69 23.36
N LEU A 116 12.76 25.89 22.91
CA LEU A 116 13.01 27.11 23.69
C LEU A 116 12.27 27.05 25.03
N ASP A 117 11.08 26.45 25.07
CA ASP A 117 10.31 26.20 26.29
C ASP A 117 11.05 25.26 27.25
N THR A 118 11.56 24.11 26.79
CA THR A 118 12.36 23.19 27.62
C THR A 118 13.62 23.87 28.13
N THR A 119 14.31 24.62 27.27
CA THR A 119 15.53 25.37 27.64
C THR A 119 15.22 26.44 28.70
N SER A 120 14.08 27.14 28.57
CA SER A 120 13.62 28.14 29.54
C SER A 120 13.30 27.51 30.89
N ASN A 121 12.57 26.40 30.90
CA ASN A 121 12.24 25.68 32.14
C ASN A 121 13.51 25.19 32.85
N LEU A 122 14.45 24.58 32.12
CA LEU A 122 15.73 24.14 32.67
C LEU A 122 16.57 25.30 33.22
N LEU A 123 16.59 26.44 32.53
CA LEU A 123 17.31 27.63 32.99
C LEU A 123 16.69 28.23 34.26
N GLN A 124 15.35 28.20 34.38
CA GLN A 124 14.64 28.65 35.57
C GLN A 124 14.93 27.75 36.77
N VAL A 125 14.94 26.43 36.58
CA VAL A 125 15.34 25.46 37.62
C VAL A 125 16.79 25.72 38.06
N ALA A 126 17.72 25.84 37.11
CA ALA A 126 19.13 26.11 37.43
C ALA A 126 19.37 27.48 38.09
N ALA A 127 18.49 28.46 37.85
CA ALA A 127 18.50 29.75 38.55
C ALA A 127 18.03 29.61 39.99
N GLN A 128 16.97 28.82 40.23
CA GLN A 128 16.47 28.53 41.58
C GLN A 128 17.50 27.74 42.39
N GLU A 129 18.08 26.68 41.81
CA GLU A 129 19.13 25.88 42.47
C GLU A 129 20.33 26.74 42.88
N ALA A 130 20.75 27.68 42.03
CA ALA A 130 21.83 28.61 42.36
C ALA A 130 21.46 29.57 43.51
N ASP A 131 20.20 29.96 43.62
CA ASP A 131 19.73 30.82 44.72
C ASP A 131 19.64 30.02 46.03
N ASP A 132 19.15 28.78 45.97
CA ASP A 132 19.10 27.84 47.09
C ASP A 132 20.51 27.52 47.62
N ASP A 133 21.50 27.36 46.73
CA ASP A 133 22.91 27.17 47.10
C ASP A 133 23.51 28.40 47.82
N ALA A 134 23.12 29.60 47.39
CA ALA A 134 23.52 30.84 48.05
C ALA A 134 22.86 30.96 49.43
N GLU A 135 21.59 30.58 49.57
CA GLU A 135 20.92 30.49 50.86
C GLU A 135 21.56 29.45 51.78
N SER A 136 21.91 28.28 51.25
CA SER A 136 22.59 27.21 51.99
C SER A 136 23.92 27.70 52.58
N THR A 137 24.68 28.48 51.80
CA THR A 137 25.93 29.11 52.26
C THR A 137 25.68 30.10 53.40
N THR A 138 24.57 30.85 53.31
CA THR A 138 24.14 31.77 54.38
C THR A 138 23.75 31.02 55.65
N LYS A 139 23.00 29.92 55.51
CA LYS A 139 22.61 29.05 56.63
C LYS A 139 23.83 28.41 57.30
N ALA A 140 24.83 27.97 56.52
CA ALA A 140 26.07 27.40 57.03
C ALA A 140 26.89 28.42 57.86
N PHE A 141 26.93 29.69 57.43
CA PHE A 141 27.57 30.75 58.20
C PHE A 141 26.84 31.04 59.53
N LEU A 142 25.50 31.14 59.50
CA LEU A 142 24.69 31.36 60.71
C LEU A 142 24.80 30.21 61.72
N ALA A 143 25.04 28.98 61.24
CA ALA A 143 25.31 27.81 62.06
C ALA A 143 26.75 27.74 62.61
N GLY A 144 27.63 28.69 62.23
CA GLY A 144 29.04 28.70 62.62
C GLY A 144 29.90 27.65 61.93
N ALA A 145 29.41 27.02 60.85
CA ALA A 145 30.12 25.94 60.13
C ALA A 145 31.22 26.45 59.20
N ILE A 146 31.17 27.73 58.79
CA ILE A 146 32.17 28.37 57.93
C ILE A 146 32.64 29.72 58.51
N PRO A 147 33.93 30.07 58.36
CA PRO A 147 34.45 31.36 58.81
C PRO A 147 34.00 32.52 57.91
N ALA A 148 34.00 33.74 58.45
CA ALA A 148 33.47 34.95 57.78
C ALA A 148 34.13 35.23 56.42
N GLU A 149 35.43 34.99 56.32
CA GLU A 149 36.22 35.26 55.11
C GLU A 149 35.87 34.29 53.97
N GLN A 150 35.59 33.02 54.31
CA GLN A 150 35.10 32.02 53.36
C GLN A 150 33.64 32.28 52.98
N PHE A 151 32.80 32.68 53.93
CA PHE A 151 31.42 33.07 53.66
C PHE A 151 31.32 34.22 52.66
N LEU A 152 32.11 35.29 52.82
CA LEU A 152 32.10 36.44 51.92
C LEU A 152 32.46 36.05 50.49
N LYS A 153 33.47 35.20 50.32
CA LYS A 153 33.90 34.71 49.00
C LYS A 153 32.83 33.83 48.36
N ASP A 154 32.36 32.80 49.07
CA ASP A 154 31.43 31.81 48.53
C ASP A 154 30.04 32.43 48.26
N LEU A 155 29.58 33.34 49.11
CA LEU A 155 28.30 34.04 48.91
C LEU A 155 28.37 34.95 47.67
N LEU A 156 29.46 35.70 47.51
CA LEU A 156 29.62 36.61 46.37
C LEU A 156 29.62 35.83 45.06
N GLU A 157 30.37 34.72 44.98
CA GLU A 157 30.42 33.86 43.80
C GLU A 157 29.04 33.26 43.49
N LYS A 158 28.36 32.68 44.50
CA LYS A 158 27.06 32.02 44.32
C LYS A 158 25.93 33.00 44.01
N LYS A 159 25.86 34.16 44.69
CA LYS A 159 24.86 35.19 44.38
C LYS A 159 25.08 35.82 43.01
N THR A 160 26.33 36.03 42.59
CA THR A 160 26.62 36.50 41.23
C THR A 160 26.11 35.53 40.18
N LEU A 161 26.34 34.22 40.37
CA LEU A 161 25.83 33.17 39.49
C LEU A 161 24.29 33.12 39.48
N ALA A 162 23.64 33.16 40.65
CA ALA A 162 22.19 33.15 40.79
C ALA A 162 21.54 34.34 40.06
N HIS A 163 22.04 35.56 40.30
CA HIS A 163 21.54 36.76 39.62
C HIS A 163 21.76 36.70 38.11
N LEU A 164 22.93 36.23 37.65
CA LEU A 164 23.19 36.09 36.21
C LEU A 164 22.22 35.10 35.55
N ARG A 165 21.97 33.95 36.18
CA ARG A 165 21.01 32.96 35.66
C ARG A 165 19.58 33.50 35.66
N LYS A 166 19.18 34.21 36.72
CA LYS A 166 17.87 34.86 36.81
C LYS A 166 17.64 35.88 35.69
N VAL A 167 18.59 36.80 35.46
CA VAL A 167 18.49 37.79 34.38
C VAL A 167 18.40 37.11 33.00
N LYS A 168 19.18 36.06 32.77
CA LYS A 168 19.12 35.29 31.53
C LYS A 168 17.77 34.57 31.37
N SER A 169 17.22 34.01 32.44
CA SER A 169 15.90 33.36 32.46
C SER A 169 14.80 34.36 32.12
N ASP A 170 14.76 35.51 32.80
CA ASP A 170 13.75 36.55 32.59
C ASP A 170 13.80 37.11 31.16
N ARG A 171 15.02 37.26 30.61
CA ARG A 171 15.20 37.69 29.21
C ARG A 171 14.70 36.65 28.23
N LEU A 172 14.98 35.36 28.46
CA LEU A 172 14.53 34.27 27.59
C LEU A 172 13.00 34.14 27.58
N ILE A 173 12.35 34.27 28.74
CA ILE A 173 10.88 34.28 28.87
C ILE A 173 10.26 35.44 28.09
N THR A 174 10.89 36.61 28.14
CA THR A 174 10.43 37.80 27.39
C THR A 174 10.47 37.54 25.89
N ILE A 175 11.59 37.01 25.38
CA ILE A 175 11.75 36.66 23.97
C ILE A 175 10.72 35.62 23.52
N LEU A 176 10.45 34.60 24.36
CA LEU A 176 9.44 33.58 24.09
C LEU A 176 8.02 34.17 23.96
N ARG A 177 7.64 35.09 24.85
CA ARG A 177 6.35 35.79 24.75
C ARG A 177 6.26 36.58 23.45
N ASP A 178 7.29 37.37 23.13
CA ASP A 178 7.31 38.20 21.92
C ASP A 178 7.17 37.34 20.65
N GLN A 179 7.83 36.17 20.60
CA GLN A 179 7.69 35.23 19.48
C GLN A 179 6.29 34.59 19.40
N GLN A 180 5.66 34.27 20.53
CA GLN A 180 4.29 33.75 20.54
C GLN A 180 3.28 34.78 20.03
N TYR A 181 3.45 36.07 20.37
CA TYR A 181 2.61 37.15 19.83
C TYR A 181 2.76 37.30 18.31
N VAL A 182 3.97 37.21 17.77
CA VAL A 182 4.23 37.32 16.32
C VAL A 182 3.65 36.15 15.53
N ASN A 183 3.67 34.93 16.07
CA ASN A 183 3.10 33.75 15.41
C ASN A 183 1.56 33.68 15.49
N SER A 184 0.93 34.51 16.33
CA SER A 184 -0.52 34.55 16.55
C SER A 184 -1.23 35.64 15.73
N ALA A 185 -0.47 36.49 15.03
CA ALA A 185 -0.94 37.63 14.23
C ALA A 185 -0.77 37.35 12.74
#